data_AF-A0AAE1QXM7-F1
#
_entry.id   AF-A0AAE1QXM7-F1
#
_cell.length_a   1.000
_cell.length_b   1.000
_cell.length_c   1.000
_cell.angle_alpha   90.00
_cell.angle_beta   90.00
_cell.angle_gamma   90.00
#
_symmetry.space_group_name_H-M   'P 1'
#
loop_
_entity.id
_entity.type
_entity.pdbx_description
1 polymer ?
#
loop_
_entity_poly.entity_id
_entity_poly.type
_entity_poly.pdbx_seq_one_letter_code
_entity_poly.pdbx_strand_id
1 'polypeptide(L)'
;MVPLLMSRNGVKDSETTFHKFFESWLAEQSQELKELVYVSNNKLVEERVLVPLIERVIHHYEKYYVEKSKYSEENVSGMLNPSWRSNLECAFLWIGGWRPSMVFHLLYSKSGLQFEARLSGLIRGIKTGDLGDLSPSQTGKVNELHKKTVREEKDLSENLAKVQETVADTSTVELSQLRLFIS
;
A
#
# COMPACT_ATOMS: atom_id res chain seq x y z
N MET A 1 -7.04 19.34 -53.58
CA MET A 1 -7.72 18.22 -52.92
C MET A 1 -7.40 18.29 -51.44
N VAL A 2 -8.38 18.81 -50.69
CA VAL A 2 -8.54 18.99 -49.22
C VAL A 2 -8.85 17.60 -48.58
N PRO A 3 -8.87 17.34 -47.23
CA PRO A 3 -8.72 18.19 -46.02
C PRO A 3 -7.68 17.67 -44.98
N LEU A 4 -7.19 18.34 -43.93
CA LEU A 4 -7.64 19.40 -43.00
C LEU A 4 -8.91 19.08 -42.19
N LEU A 5 -8.80 18.34 -41.07
CA LEU A 5 -9.80 18.41 -39.99
C LEU A 5 -9.17 18.24 -38.59
N MET A 6 -9.05 19.40 -37.93
CA MET A 6 -9.48 19.66 -36.55
C MET A 6 -8.70 19.04 -35.40
N SER A 7 -7.78 19.87 -34.88
CA SER A 7 -7.76 20.21 -33.45
C SER A 7 -9.20 20.32 -32.94
N ARG A 8 -9.63 19.32 -32.16
CA ARG A 8 -10.94 19.33 -31.52
C ARG A 8 -10.81 18.74 -30.13
N ASN A 9 -10.58 19.67 -29.21
CA ASN A 9 -11.20 19.81 -27.90
C ASN A 9 -10.15 20.03 -26.83
N GLY A 10 -10.32 21.15 -26.14
CA GLY A 10 -9.43 21.65 -25.12
C GLY A 10 -9.06 20.54 -24.14
N VAL A 11 -7.76 20.29 -24.04
CA VAL A 11 -7.19 19.73 -22.82
C VAL A 11 -7.53 20.75 -21.76
N LYS A 12 -8.59 20.45 -21.00
CA LYS A 12 -8.83 21.08 -19.72
C LYS A 12 -7.52 20.96 -18.96
N ASP A 13 -6.85 22.08 -18.75
CA ASP A 13 -5.65 22.21 -17.91
C ASP A 13 -5.96 21.96 -16.42
N SER A 14 -6.94 21.10 -16.13
CA SER A 14 -7.52 20.83 -14.81
C SER A 14 -7.83 19.34 -14.59
N GLU A 15 -7.26 18.41 -15.36
CA GLU A 15 -7.36 16.99 -15.01
C GLU A 15 -6.35 16.71 -13.89
N THR A 16 -6.82 16.70 -12.65
CA THR A 16 -6.07 16.21 -11.49
C THR A 16 -5.76 14.74 -11.71
N THR A 17 -4.52 14.43 -12.12
CA THR A 17 -4.06 13.06 -12.26
C THR A 17 -3.87 12.42 -10.87
N PHE A 18 -4.02 11.10 -10.80
CA PHE A 18 -3.70 10.36 -9.57
C PHE A 18 -2.28 10.66 -9.07
N HIS A 19 -1.34 10.94 -9.97
CA HIS A 19 0.03 11.33 -9.60
C HIS A 19 0.06 12.63 -8.77
N LYS A 20 -0.62 13.70 -9.21
CA LYS A 20 -0.70 14.97 -8.45
C LYS A 20 -1.37 14.78 -7.08
N PHE A 21 -2.41 13.96 -7.04
CA PHE A 21 -3.05 13.57 -5.79
C PHE A 21 -2.06 12.83 -4.87
N PHE A 22 -1.35 11.85 -5.41
CA PHE A 22 -0.39 11.03 -4.66
C PHE A 22 0.78 11.85 -4.11
N GLU A 23 1.34 12.80 -4.88
CA GLU A 23 2.39 13.70 -4.40
C GLU A 23 1.91 14.57 -3.24
N SER A 24 0.69 15.13 -3.35
CA SER A 24 0.08 15.93 -2.29
C SER A 24 -0.18 15.09 -1.03
N TRP A 25 -0.70 13.88 -1.23
CA TRP A 25 -0.93 12.90 -0.18
C TRP A 25 0.36 12.51 0.55
N LEU A 26 1.45 12.27 -0.19
CA LEU A 26 2.77 11.97 0.39
C LEU A 26 3.31 13.13 1.24
N ALA A 27 3.12 14.37 0.79
CA ALA A 27 3.54 15.56 1.54
C ALA A 27 2.78 15.69 2.87
N GLU A 28 1.46 15.51 2.83
CA GLU A 28 0.61 15.51 4.03
C GLU A 28 0.98 14.34 4.97
N GLN A 29 1.21 13.13 4.44
CA GLN A 29 1.66 11.97 5.24
C GLN A 29 2.99 12.25 5.94
N SER A 30 3.95 12.88 5.25
CA SER A 30 5.24 13.22 5.84
C SER A 30 5.10 14.18 7.02
N GLN A 31 4.13 15.09 6.96
CA GLN A 31 3.82 16.01 8.06
C GLN A 31 3.20 15.28 9.25
N GLU A 32 2.20 14.41 9.01
CA GLU A 32 1.60 13.59 10.07
C GLU A 32 2.61 12.65 10.73
N LEU A 33 3.55 12.10 9.96
CA LEU A 33 4.64 11.28 10.50
C LEU A 33 5.53 12.06 11.46
N LYS A 34 5.88 13.32 11.13
CA LYS A 34 6.68 14.18 12.02
C LYS A 34 5.95 14.43 13.33
N GLU A 35 4.64 14.67 13.26
CA GLU A 35 3.79 14.86 14.44
C GLU A 35 3.71 13.60 15.31
N LEU A 36 3.49 12.43 14.69
CA LEU A 36 3.50 11.14 15.39
C LEU A 36 4.82 10.86 16.08
N VAL A 37 5.95 11.09 15.40
CA VAL A 37 7.29 10.90 15.97
C VAL A 37 7.53 11.88 17.13
N TYR A 38 7.12 13.14 16.97
CA TYR A 38 7.21 14.12 18.04
C TYR A 38 6.41 13.68 19.27
N VAL A 39 5.14 13.30 19.10
CA VAL A 39 4.29 12.84 20.20
C VAL A 39 4.85 11.56 20.84
N SER A 40 5.29 10.59 20.05
CA SER A 40 5.86 9.33 20.53
C SER A 40 7.09 9.53 21.42
N ASN A 41 7.95 10.50 21.08
CA ASN A 41 9.13 10.85 21.88
C ASN A 41 8.79 11.65 23.16
N ASN A 42 7.61 12.25 23.23
CA ASN A 42 7.16 13.06 24.36
C ASN A 42 6.19 12.27 25.24
N LYS A 43 6.73 11.50 26.19
CA LYS A 43 5.98 10.62 27.12
C LYS A 43 4.93 11.31 28.02
N LEU A 44 4.82 12.64 27.96
CA LEU A 44 3.88 13.45 28.74
C LEU A 44 2.60 13.80 27.95
N VAL A 45 2.49 13.39 26.69
CA VAL A 45 1.31 13.68 25.87
C VAL A 45 0.13 12.82 26.32
N GLU A 46 -0.98 13.47 26.65
CA GLU A 46 -2.21 12.79 27.06
C GLU A 46 -2.85 11.99 25.91
N GLU A 47 -3.50 10.88 26.26
CA GLU A 47 -4.27 10.04 25.32
C GLU A 47 -5.28 10.86 24.50
N ARG A 48 -5.83 11.93 25.09
CA ARG A 48 -6.77 12.87 24.47
C ARG A 48 -6.21 13.57 23.22
N VAL A 49 -4.89 13.68 23.11
CA VAL A 49 -4.19 14.27 21.95
C VAL A 49 -3.73 13.18 20.99
N LEU A 50 -3.38 12.00 21.50
CA LEU A 50 -2.89 10.88 20.69
C LEU A 50 -4.00 10.26 19.84
N VAL A 51 -5.19 10.04 20.41
CA VAL A 51 -6.30 9.38 19.69
C VAL A 51 -6.73 10.16 18.43
N PRO A 52 -6.99 11.49 18.48
CA PRO A 52 -7.35 12.24 17.28
C PRO A 52 -6.24 12.28 16.22
N LEU A 53 -4.97 12.21 16.62
CA LEU A 53 -3.84 12.14 15.68
C LEU A 53 -3.82 10.77 14.96
N ILE A 54 -4.05 9.67 15.68
CA ILE A 54 -4.17 8.34 15.09
C ILE A 54 -5.38 8.26 14.14
N GLU A 55 -6.54 8.78 14.56
CA GLU A 55 -7.74 8.81 13.73
C GLU A 55 -7.53 9.62 12.44
N ARG A 56 -6.84 10.76 12.54
CA ARG A 56 -6.47 11.57 11.36
C ARG A 56 -5.62 10.77 10.38
N VAL A 57 -4.59 10.08 10.88
CA VAL A 57 -3.71 9.24 10.05
C VAL A 57 -4.49 8.09 9.41
N ILE A 58 -5.37 7.41 10.15
CA ILE A 58 -6.21 6.34 9.60
C ILE A 58 -7.09 6.89 8.46
N HIS A 59 -7.79 8.01 8.70
CA HIS A 59 -8.64 8.64 7.71
C HIS A 59 -7.85 9.07 6.46
N HIS A 60 -6.62 9.53 6.65
CA HIS A 60 -5.73 9.90 5.57
C HIS A 60 -5.38 8.71 4.65
N TYR A 61 -5.13 7.52 5.22
CA TYR A 61 -4.93 6.29 4.44
C TYR A 61 -6.23 5.79 3.79
N GLU A 62 -7.37 5.92 4.45
CA GLU A 62 -8.69 5.59 3.86
C GLU A 62 -8.94 6.44 2.60
N LYS A 63 -8.68 7.75 2.68
CA LYS A 63 -8.78 8.68 1.55
C LYS A 63 -7.91 8.24 0.37
N TYR A 64 -6.68 7.77 0.63
CA TYR A 64 -5.82 7.24 -0.44
C TYR A 64 -6.44 6.07 -1.17
N TYR A 65 -6.97 5.08 -0.44
CA TYR A 65 -7.56 3.90 -1.09
C TYR A 65 -8.87 4.22 -1.80
N VAL A 66 -9.69 5.15 -1.28
CA VAL A 66 -10.89 5.64 -1.96
C VAL A 66 -10.54 6.29 -3.29
N GLU A 67 -9.59 7.23 -3.29
CA GLU A 67 -9.17 7.90 -4.53
C GLU A 67 -8.51 6.90 -5.49
N LYS A 68 -7.62 6.05 -5.00
CA LYS A 68 -6.98 5.01 -5.81
C LYS A 68 -8.01 4.11 -6.50
N SER A 69 -9.09 3.71 -5.81
CA SER A 69 -10.16 2.91 -6.41
C SER A 69 -10.82 3.65 -7.59
N LYS A 70 -11.23 4.91 -7.38
CA LYS A 70 -11.85 5.74 -8.43
C LYS A 70 -10.99 5.82 -9.70
N TYR A 71 -9.71 6.16 -9.53
CA TYR A 71 -8.79 6.27 -10.66
C TYR A 71 -8.46 4.91 -11.29
N SER A 72 -8.51 3.81 -10.52
CA SER A 72 -8.34 2.46 -11.08
C SER A 72 -9.50 2.08 -11.97
N GLU A 73 -10.73 2.45 -11.61
CA GLU A 73 -11.93 2.21 -12.42
C GLU A 73 -11.92 3.03 -13.72
N GLU A 74 -11.38 4.25 -13.69
CA GLU A 74 -11.25 5.12 -14.86
C GLU A 74 -10.08 4.72 -15.79
N ASN A 75 -8.93 4.36 -15.22
CA ASN A 75 -7.72 4.05 -15.98
C ASN A 75 -6.85 2.99 -15.28
N VAL A 76 -7.26 1.72 -15.41
CA VAL A 76 -6.51 0.55 -14.90
C VAL A 76 -5.06 0.53 -15.40
N SER A 77 -4.84 0.78 -16.70
CA SER A 77 -3.51 0.68 -17.33
C SER A 77 -2.52 1.70 -16.74
N GLY A 78 -2.95 2.96 -16.59
CA GLY A 78 -2.15 4.01 -15.96
C GLY A 78 -1.86 3.75 -14.48
N MET A 79 -2.75 3.03 -13.79
CA MET A 79 -2.54 2.64 -12.39
C MET A 79 -1.60 1.43 -12.23
N LEU A 80 -1.66 0.48 -13.17
CA LEU A 80 -0.79 -0.70 -13.17
C LEU A 80 0.62 -0.40 -13.65
N ASN A 81 0.80 0.60 -14.51
CA ASN A 81 2.11 1.06 -14.99
C ASN A 81 2.24 2.59 -14.95
N PRO A 82 2.27 3.19 -13.74
CA PRO A 82 2.47 4.61 -13.57
C PRO A 82 3.93 4.98 -13.86
N SER A 83 4.12 6.08 -14.59
CA SER A 83 5.42 6.63 -14.96
C SER A 83 6.23 7.23 -13.79
N TRP A 84 5.62 7.35 -12.61
CA TRP A 84 6.17 8.03 -11.45
C TRP A 84 6.68 7.09 -10.34
N ARG A 85 6.53 5.78 -10.49
CA ARG A 85 7.12 4.81 -9.55
C ARG A 85 8.61 4.58 -9.85
N SER A 86 9.41 4.47 -8.80
CA SER A 86 10.81 4.07 -8.89
C SER A 86 10.95 2.59 -9.27
N ASN A 87 12.09 2.21 -9.84
CA ASN A 87 12.38 0.81 -10.18
C ASN A 87 12.34 -0.11 -8.95
N LEU A 88 12.75 0.40 -7.78
CA LEU A 88 12.69 -0.35 -6.54
C LEU A 88 11.24 -0.62 -6.13
N GLU A 89 10.39 0.41 -6.16
CA GLU A 89 8.96 0.24 -5.88
C GLU A 89 8.33 -0.76 -6.84
N CYS A 90 8.66 -0.67 -8.14
CA CYS A 90 8.21 -1.62 -9.15
C CYS A 90 8.66 -3.07 -8.86
N ALA A 91 9.89 -3.28 -8.41
CA ALA A 91 10.41 -4.61 -8.08
C ALA A 91 9.71 -5.25 -6.86
N PHE A 92 9.13 -4.44 -5.97
CA PHE A 92 8.38 -4.90 -4.79
C PHE A 92 6.85 -4.85 -4.98
N LEU A 93 6.37 -4.62 -6.20
CA LEU A 93 4.94 -4.72 -6.49
C LEU A 93 4.49 -6.17 -6.50
N TRP A 94 3.38 -6.40 -5.82
CA TRP A 94 2.59 -7.61 -5.98
C TRP A 94 1.51 -7.34 -7.03
N ILE A 95 0.24 -7.19 -6.64
CA ILE A 95 -0.86 -7.03 -7.60
C ILE A 95 -1.07 -5.55 -7.95
N GLY A 96 -1.53 -4.76 -6.97
CA GLY A 96 -1.82 -3.33 -7.14
C GLY A 96 -0.93 -2.43 -6.30
N GLY A 97 0.15 -2.95 -5.71
CA GLY A 97 0.97 -2.25 -4.73
C GLY A 97 1.86 -3.19 -3.93
N TRP A 98 2.38 -2.72 -2.81
CA TRP A 98 3.09 -3.53 -1.82
C TRP A 98 2.19 -4.64 -1.25
N ARG A 99 2.82 -5.74 -0.82
CA ARG A 99 2.14 -6.87 -0.19
C ARG A 99 1.83 -6.54 1.29
N PRO A 100 0.55 -6.42 1.71
CA PRO A 100 0.18 -5.98 3.05
C PRO A 100 0.84 -6.75 4.21
N SER A 101 1.08 -8.06 4.06
CA SER A 101 1.71 -8.91 5.07
C SER A 101 3.10 -8.44 5.48
N MET A 102 3.79 -7.69 4.61
CA MET A 102 5.10 -7.10 4.90
C MET A 102 5.10 -6.16 6.11
N VAL A 103 3.97 -5.49 6.39
CA VAL A 103 3.87 -4.61 7.57
C VAL A 103 4.03 -5.39 8.88
N PHE A 104 3.49 -6.62 8.95
CA PHE A 104 3.61 -7.44 10.15
C PHE A 104 5.02 -7.98 10.32
N HIS A 105 5.70 -8.33 9.22
CA HIS A 105 7.11 -8.72 9.27
C HIS A 105 7.99 -7.60 9.80
N LEU A 106 7.78 -6.36 9.34
CA LEU A 106 8.49 -5.19 9.85
C LEU A 106 8.18 -4.94 11.32
N LEU A 107 6.90 -5.03 11.72
CA LEU A 107 6.48 -4.90 13.11
C LEU A 107 7.17 -5.92 14.02
N TYR A 108 7.10 -7.22 13.70
CA TYR A 108 7.71 -8.27 14.51
C TYR A 108 9.23 -8.14 14.57
N SER A 109 9.88 -7.82 13.45
CA SER A 109 11.32 -7.59 13.42
C SER A 109 11.70 -6.42 14.33
N LYS A 110 10.99 -5.29 14.23
CA LYS A 110 11.27 -4.11 15.04
C LYS A 110 10.98 -4.35 16.52
N SER A 111 9.84 -4.95 16.85
CA SER A 111 9.47 -5.34 18.22
C SER A 111 10.52 -6.26 18.84
N GLY A 112 10.97 -7.30 18.11
CA GLY A 112 12.01 -8.22 18.58
C GLY A 112 13.33 -7.51 18.87
N LEU A 113 13.80 -6.68 17.93
CA LEU A 113 15.04 -5.91 18.10
C LEU A 113 14.98 -4.97 19.31
N GLN A 114 13.84 -4.29 19.52
CA GLN A 114 13.67 -3.37 20.66
C GLN A 114 13.56 -4.11 21.99
N PHE A 115 12.84 -5.23 22.01
CA PHE A 115 12.73 -6.10 23.17
C PHE A 115 14.10 -6.66 23.58
N GLU A 116 14.88 -7.20 22.64
CA GLU A 116 16.22 -7.74 22.89
C GLU A 116 17.18 -6.66 23.43
N ALA A 117 17.19 -5.47 22.81
CA ALA A 117 18.07 -4.37 23.22
C ALA A 117 17.83 -3.88 24.66
N ARG A 118 16.65 -4.14 25.24
CA ARG A 118 16.24 -3.65 26.56
C ARG A 118 15.83 -4.76 27.53
N LEU A 119 16.09 -6.02 27.18
CA LEU A 119 15.61 -7.21 27.90
C LEU A 119 15.83 -7.16 29.41
N SER A 120 16.99 -6.67 29.85
CA SER A 120 17.34 -6.57 31.27
C SER A 120 16.48 -5.57 32.06
N GLY A 121 15.99 -4.51 31.41
CA GLY A 121 15.05 -3.54 32.00
C GLY A 121 13.61 -4.07 32.00
N LEU A 122 13.22 -4.76 30.94
CA LEU A 122 11.88 -5.34 30.75
C LEU A 122 11.60 -6.44 31.79
N ILE A 123 12.58 -7.31 32.07
CA ILE A 123 12.48 -8.34 33.12
C ILE A 123 12.28 -7.71 34.50
N ARG A 124 12.76 -6.47 34.71
CA ARG A 124 12.55 -5.69 35.95
C ARG A 124 11.24 -4.89 35.94
N GLY A 125 10.41 -5.04 34.91
CA GLY A 125 9.11 -4.37 34.78
C GLY A 125 9.18 -2.92 34.28
N ILE A 126 10.33 -2.46 33.77
CA ILE A 126 10.47 -1.10 33.22
C ILE A 126 9.85 -1.11 31.82
N LYS A 127 8.80 -0.30 31.59
CA LYS A 127 8.25 -0.09 30.25
C LYS A 127 9.05 0.99 29.51
N THR A 128 9.46 0.67 28.29
CA THR A 128 10.24 1.57 27.42
C THR A 128 9.36 2.58 26.68
N GLY A 129 8.09 2.24 26.45
CA GLY A 129 7.14 2.96 25.60
C GLY A 129 7.31 2.68 24.11
N ASP A 130 7.98 1.58 23.73
CA ASP A 130 8.22 1.24 22.32
C ASP A 130 7.55 -0.09 21.90
N LEU A 131 7.81 -0.58 20.68
CA LEU A 131 7.16 -1.78 20.15
C LEU A 131 7.60 -3.07 20.85
N GLY A 132 8.62 -3.02 21.71
CA GLY A 132 9.00 -4.13 22.59
C GLY A 132 8.08 -4.29 23.80
N ASP A 133 7.27 -3.27 24.13
CA ASP A 133 6.36 -3.28 25.29
C ASP A 133 4.91 -3.65 24.95
N LEU A 134 4.68 -4.22 23.76
CA LEU A 134 3.34 -4.66 23.34
C LEU A 134 2.78 -5.67 24.33
N SER A 135 1.60 -5.38 24.86
CA SER A 135 0.91 -6.29 25.78
C SER A 135 0.47 -7.58 25.07
N PRO A 136 0.27 -8.70 25.81
CA PRO A 136 -0.20 -9.95 25.21
C PRO A 136 -1.51 -9.81 24.42
N SER A 137 -2.43 -8.95 24.87
CA SER A 137 -3.69 -8.68 24.18
C SER A 137 -3.49 -7.90 22.88
N GLN A 138 -2.58 -6.92 22.86
CA GLN A 138 -2.21 -6.19 21.64
C GLN A 138 -1.53 -7.13 20.63
N THR A 139 -0.57 -7.94 21.07
CA THR A 139 0.09 -8.95 20.23
C THR A 139 -0.91 -9.97 19.67
N GLY A 140 -1.88 -10.40 20.48
CA GLY A 140 -2.97 -11.26 20.04
C GLY A 140 -3.80 -10.62 18.91
N LYS A 141 -4.21 -9.35 19.06
CA LYS A 141 -4.95 -8.61 18.02
C LYS A 141 -4.15 -8.47 16.73
N VAL A 142 -2.86 -8.14 16.82
CA VAL A 142 -1.95 -8.04 15.67
C VAL A 142 -1.85 -9.38 14.94
N ASN A 143 -1.69 -10.48 15.68
CA ASN A 143 -1.59 -11.82 15.10
C ASN A 143 -2.88 -12.25 14.38
N GLU A 144 -4.05 -11.95 14.94
CA GLU A 144 -5.31 -12.24 14.25
C GLU A 144 -5.47 -11.41 12.97
N LEU A 145 -5.11 -10.13 13.00
CA LEU A 145 -5.12 -9.28 11.80
C LEU A 145 -4.12 -9.79 10.74
N HIS A 146 -2.94 -10.26 11.15
CA HIS A 146 -1.96 -10.85 10.27
C HIS A 146 -2.50 -12.11 9.58
N LYS A 147 -3.10 -13.05 10.35
CA LYS A 147 -3.71 -14.26 9.79
C LYS A 147 -4.82 -13.94 8.78
N LYS A 148 -5.67 -12.97 9.10
CA LYS A 148 -6.73 -12.50 8.18
C LYS A 148 -6.12 -11.95 6.90
N THR A 149 -5.12 -11.09 7.01
CA THR A 149 -4.41 -10.49 5.87
C THR A 149 -3.80 -11.56 4.97
N VAL A 150 -3.07 -12.53 5.54
CA VAL A 150 -2.45 -13.63 4.75
C VAL A 150 -3.49 -14.47 4.02
N ARG A 151 -4.66 -14.70 4.64
CA ARG A 151 -5.76 -15.43 4.00
C ARG A 151 -6.31 -14.68 2.79
N GLU A 152 -6.58 -13.39 2.93
CA GLU A 152 -7.07 -12.53 1.85
C GLU A 152 -6.03 -12.39 0.73
N GLU A 153 -4.74 -12.27 1.08
CA GLU A 153 -3.67 -12.25 0.09
C GLU A 153 -3.58 -13.54 -0.73
N LYS A 154 -3.78 -14.68 -0.07
CA LYS A 154 -3.77 -15.99 -0.73
C LYS A 154 -4.92 -16.09 -1.72
N ASP A 155 -6.13 -15.75 -1.30
CA ASP A 155 -7.31 -15.75 -2.18
C ASP A 155 -7.11 -14.85 -3.40
N LEU A 156 -6.60 -13.63 -3.19
CA LEU A 156 -6.34 -12.71 -4.30
C LEU A 156 -5.23 -13.21 -5.24
N SER A 157 -4.18 -13.85 -4.71
CA SER A 157 -3.12 -14.46 -5.53
C SER A 157 -3.67 -15.61 -6.39
N GLU A 158 -4.52 -16.46 -5.82
CA GLU A 158 -5.15 -17.58 -6.53
C GLU A 158 -6.10 -17.06 -7.62
N ASN A 159 -6.86 -16.00 -7.34
CA ASN A 159 -7.73 -15.38 -8.33
C ASN A 159 -6.93 -14.73 -9.48
N LEU A 160 -5.82 -14.05 -9.19
CA LEU A 160 -4.94 -13.53 -10.23
C LEU A 160 -4.36 -14.66 -11.10
N ALA A 161 -3.94 -15.78 -10.50
CA ALA A 161 -3.41 -16.92 -11.24
C ALA A 161 -4.44 -17.50 -12.22
N LYS A 162 -5.71 -17.66 -11.80
CA LYS A 162 -6.81 -18.11 -12.68
C LYS A 162 -7.03 -17.17 -13.88
N VAL A 163 -6.96 -15.85 -13.63
CA VAL A 163 -7.09 -14.86 -14.70
C VAL A 163 -5.92 -14.97 -15.69
N GLN A 164 -4.69 -15.14 -15.18
CA GLN A 164 -3.50 -15.31 -16.02
C GLN A 164 -3.56 -16.58 -16.88
N GLU A 165 -4.02 -17.70 -16.32
CA GLU A 165 -4.23 -18.96 -17.04
C GLU A 165 -5.23 -18.79 -18.19
N THR A 166 -6.37 -18.14 -17.93
CA THR A 166 -7.41 -17.89 -18.95
C THR A 166 -6.89 -17.07 -20.13
N VAL A 167 -6.10 -16.02 -19.84
CA VAL A 167 -5.50 -15.17 -20.87
C VAL A 167 -4.45 -15.95 -21.67
N ALA A 168 -3.62 -16.75 -20.98
CA ALA A 168 -2.62 -17.59 -21.63
C ALA A 168 -3.27 -18.64 -22.54
N ASP A 169 -4.34 -19.31 -22.13
CA ASP A 169 -5.03 -20.29 -22.96
C ASP A 169 -5.61 -19.66 -24.24
N THR A 170 -6.26 -18.50 -24.11
CA THR A 170 -6.83 -17.80 -25.28
C THR A 170 -5.74 -17.37 -26.26
N SER A 171 -4.70 -16.71 -25.76
CA SER A 171 -3.61 -16.20 -26.60
C SER A 171 -2.72 -17.32 -27.15
N THR A 172 -2.52 -18.43 -26.42
CA THR A 172 -1.78 -19.59 -26.92
C THR A 172 -2.56 -20.32 -28.02
N VAL A 173 -3.88 -20.43 -27.92
CA VAL A 173 -4.72 -20.96 -28.99
C VAL A 173 -4.61 -20.11 -30.27
N GLU A 174 -4.75 -18.79 -30.15
CA GLU A 174 -4.61 -17.88 -31.30
C GLU A 174 -3.22 -17.95 -31.95
N LEU A 175 -2.15 -17.98 -31.14
CA LEU A 175 -0.78 -18.11 -31.63
C LEU A 175 -0.51 -19.49 -32.26
N SER A 176 -1.13 -20.55 -31.75
CA SER A 176 -1.03 -21.89 -32.34
C SER A 176 -1.70 -21.96 -33.71
N GLN A 177 -2.83 -21.26 -33.88
CA GLN A 177 -3.52 -21.17 -35.17
C GLN A 177 -2.70 -20.36 -36.18
N LEU A 178 -2.08 -19.24 -35.77
CA LEU A 178 -1.20 -18.46 -36.65
C LEU A 178 0.04 -19.23 -37.12
N ARG A 179 0.61 -20.12 -36.30
CA ARG A 179 1.72 -20.99 -36.71
C ARG A 179 1.33 -22.05 -37.74
N LEU A 180 0.07 -22.46 -37.79
CA LEU A 180 -0.42 -23.45 -38.76
C LEU A 180 -0.68 -22.85 -40.16
N PHE A 181 -0.68 -21.52 -40.32
CA PHE A 181 -0.89 -20.84 -41.61
C PHE A 181 0.41 -20.38 -42.31
N ILE A 182 1.59 -20.60 -41.69
CA ILE A 182 2.89 -20.20 -42.24
C ILE A 182 3.76 -21.43 -42.62
N SER A 183 3.19 -22.64 -42.65
CA SER A 183 3.83 -23.85 -43.19
C SER A 183 3.13 -24.33 -44.45
#